data_AF-A0A7V4FZ56-F1
#
_entry.id   AF-A0A7V4FZ56-F1
#
_cell.length_a   1.000
_cell.length_b   1.000
_cell.length_c   1.000
_cell.angle_alpha   90.00
_cell.angle_beta   90.00
_cell.angle_gamma   90.00
#
_symmetry.space_group_name_H-M   'P 1'
#
loop_
_entity.id
_entity.type
_entity.pdbx_description
1 polymer ?
#
loop_
_entity_poly.entity_id
_entity_poly.type
_entity_poly.pdbx_seq_one_letter_code
_entity_poly.pdbx_strand_id
1 'polypeptide(L)'
;GQGPNAAQRIVGFYNPWMIFKQTKHPAEATEFLKFMAAPQNLKAVYAADLGSKFSPYKSLREDPLWEGDPLAAELARQVNDYSVDYWYPYNSAALGISTMGTGIADFIVNPVLAGAREPADALADGQAKLGPLFKKMGE
;
A
#
# COMPACT_ATOMS: atom_id res chain seq x y z
N GLY A 1 -14.48 0.65 -13.32
CA GLY A 1 -14.31 -0.56 -12.50
C GLY A 1 -13.70 -1.62 -13.39
N GLN A 2 -12.65 -2.30 -12.93
CA GLN A 2 -11.97 -3.29 -13.76
C GLN A 2 -12.33 -4.68 -13.23
N GLY A 3 -12.94 -5.50 -14.09
CA GLY A 3 -13.52 -6.80 -13.72
C GLY A 3 -12.49 -7.85 -13.28
N PRO A 4 -12.90 -9.11 -13.03
CA PRO A 4 -12.08 -10.15 -12.40
C PRO A 4 -10.81 -10.54 -13.20
N ASN A 5 -10.73 -10.14 -14.47
CA ASN A 5 -9.59 -10.41 -15.36
C ASN A 5 -8.69 -9.19 -15.57
N ALA A 6 -8.95 -8.08 -14.88
CA ALA A 6 -8.08 -6.92 -14.94
C ALA A 6 -6.88 -7.10 -14.02
N ALA A 7 -5.74 -6.51 -14.39
CA ALA A 7 -4.56 -6.48 -13.53
C ALA A 7 -4.95 -5.91 -12.16
N GLN A 8 -4.98 -6.77 -11.14
CA GLN A 8 -5.22 -6.36 -9.77
C GLN A 8 -4.03 -5.53 -9.33
N ARG A 9 -4.23 -4.22 -9.29
CA ARG A 9 -3.21 -3.30 -8.76
C ARG A 9 -3.18 -3.46 -7.24
N ILE A 10 -1.99 -3.70 -6.70
CA ILE A 10 -1.76 -3.78 -5.26
C ILE A 10 -1.54 -2.36 -4.77
N VAL A 11 -2.15 -1.98 -3.65
CA VAL A 11 -1.85 -0.71 -3.01
C VAL A 11 -0.52 -0.87 -2.26
N GLY A 12 0.54 -0.25 -2.76
CA GLY A 12 1.84 -0.21 -2.08
C GLY A 12 1.83 0.84 -0.98
N PHE A 13 1.98 0.41 0.27
CA PHE A 13 2.14 1.32 1.41
C PHE A 13 3.58 1.79 1.51
N TYR A 14 3.85 2.96 0.96
CA TYR A 14 5.15 3.63 1.11
C TYR A 14 5.07 4.58 2.29
N ASN A 15 5.75 4.23 3.39
CA ASN A 15 5.76 5.05 4.60
C ASN A 15 6.89 6.09 4.52
N PRO A 16 6.58 7.38 4.30
CA PRO A 16 7.62 8.39 4.28
C PRO A 16 8.20 8.62 5.67
N TRP A 17 9.51 8.78 5.73
CA TRP A 17 10.16 9.38 6.89
C TRP A 17 10.02 10.89 6.81
N MET A 18 9.50 11.47 7.88
CA MET A 18 9.21 12.90 7.97
C MET A 18 10.03 13.55 9.07
N ILE A 19 10.43 14.81 8.85
CA ILE A 19 11.08 15.61 9.88
C ILE A 19 10.00 16.32 10.69
N PHE A 20 10.07 16.18 12.02
CA PHE A 20 9.14 16.85 12.92
C PHE A 20 9.27 18.37 12.80
N LYS A 21 8.15 19.04 12.49
CA LYS A 21 8.14 20.48 12.15
C LYS A 21 8.72 21.39 13.24
N GLN A 22 8.59 21.02 14.51
CA GLN A 22 9.06 21.82 15.65
C GLN A 22 10.41 21.35 16.19
N THR A 23 11.15 20.53 15.44
CA THR A 23 12.51 20.16 15.83
C THR A 23 13.39 21.40 16.00
N LYS A 24 14.24 21.39 17.03
CA LYS A 24 15.28 22.40 17.24
C LYS A 24 16.52 22.17 16.37
N HIS A 25 16.59 21.02 15.69
CA HIS A 25 17.74 20.54 14.90
C HIS A 25 17.33 20.15 13.47
N PRO A 26 16.81 21.09 12.65
CA PRO A 26 16.29 20.76 11.33
C PRO A 26 17.40 20.36 10.35
N ALA A 27 18.60 20.91 10.48
CA ALA A 27 19.72 20.59 9.60
C ALA A 27 20.24 19.17 9.87
N GLU A 28 20.46 18.82 11.15
CA GLU A 28 20.92 17.51 11.57
C GLU A 28 19.89 16.42 11.26
N ALA A 29 18.60 16.71 11.47
CA ALA A 29 17.52 15.80 11.07
C ALA A 29 17.49 15.56 9.56
N THR A 30 17.79 16.58 8.76
CA THR A 30 17.89 16.45 7.29
C THR A 30 19.08 15.60 6.89
N GLU A 31 20.25 15.82 7.47
CA GLU A 31 21.44 15.02 7.19
C GLU A 31 21.26 13.55 7.62
N PHE A 32 20.64 13.32 8.77
CA PHE A 32 20.31 11.97 9.21
C PHE A 32 19.32 11.28 8.28
N LEU A 33 18.29 12.00 7.81
CA LEU A 33 17.33 11.46 6.85
C LEU A 33 18.00 11.10 5.51
N LYS A 34 18.89 11.96 5.00
CA LYS A 34 19.69 11.66 3.79
C LYS A 34 20.55 10.41 3.98
N PHE A 35 21.20 10.30 5.14
CA PHE A 35 21.98 9.11 5.48
C PHE A 35 21.10 7.86 5.46
N MET A 36 19.96 7.85 6.16
CA MET A 36 19.07 6.68 6.17
C MET A 36 18.53 6.32 4.78
N ALA A 37 18.18 7.32 3.97
CA ALA A 37 17.60 7.13 2.64
C ALA A 37 18.64 6.78 1.56
N ALA A 38 19.93 6.82 1.87
CA ALA A 38 20.98 6.49 0.92
C ALA A 38 20.82 5.03 0.44
N PRO A 39 20.89 4.73 -0.87
CA PRO A 39 20.59 3.40 -1.40
C PRO A 39 21.37 2.26 -0.75
N GLN A 40 22.64 2.48 -0.43
CA GLN A 40 23.48 1.49 0.25
C GLN A 40 23.02 1.16 1.67
N ASN A 41 22.50 2.15 2.40
CA ASN A 41 22.01 1.96 3.76
C ASN A 41 20.64 1.28 3.73
N LEU A 42 19.77 1.69 2.80
CA LEU A 42 18.51 1.01 2.57
C LEU A 42 18.71 -0.45 2.13
N LYS A 43 19.68 -0.72 1.26
CA LYS A 43 20.04 -2.08 0.84
C LYS A 43 20.39 -2.95 2.05
N ALA A 44 21.19 -2.45 2.98
CA ALA A 44 21.53 -3.17 4.21
C ALA A 44 20.30 -3.47 5.08
N VAL A 45 19.37 -2.51 5.18
CA VAL A 45 18.11 -2.71 5.92
C VAL A 45 17.24 -3.79 5.27
N TYR A 46 17.08 -3.80 3.94
CA TYR A 46 16.29 -4.83 3.25
C TYR A 46 16.97 -6.20 3.30
N ALA A 47 18.29 -6.27 3.22
CA ALA A 47 19.02 -7.53 3.33
C ALA A 47 18.92 -8.17 4.71
N ALA A 48 18.75 -7.38 5.78
CA ALA A 48 18.65 -7.90 7.15
C ALA A 48 17.31 -8.59 7.45
N ASP A 49 16.25 -8.25 6.72
CA ASP A 49 14.89 -8.77 6.91
C ASP A 49 14.20 -8.86 5.55
N LEU A 50 14.75 -9.75 4.72
CA LEU A 50 14.39 -9.85 3.31
C LEU A 50 12.94 -10.31 3.15
N GLY A 51 12.18 -9.60 2.30
CA GLY A 51 10.78 -9.94 2.03
C GLY A 51 9.76 -9.41 3.05
N SER A 52 10.18 -8.86 4.20
CA SER A 52 9.24 -8.25 5.15
C SER A 52 8.78 -6.85 4.72
N LYS A 53 9.61 -6.17 3.94
CA LYS A 53 9.41 -4.83 3.38
C LYS A 53 9.98 -4.79 1.97
N PHE A 54 9.62 -3.77 1.20
CA PHE A 54 10.19 -3.51 -0.13
C PHE A 54 10.63 -2.06 -0.25
N SER A 55 11.52 -1.80 -1.23
CA SER A 55 12.03 -0.45 -1.47
C SER A 55 11.04 0.44 -2.23
N PRO A 56 10.93 1.74 -1.88
CA PRO A 56 10.29 2.73 -2.75
C PRO A 56 11.10 2.96 -4.03
N TYR A 57 12.42 2.71 -4.01
CA TYR A 57 13.27 2.86 -5.17
C TYR A 57 13.21 1.62 -6.03
N LYS A 58 12.67 1.76 -7.25
CA LYS A 58 12.63 0.67 -8.25
C LYS A 58 14.00 0.03 -8.47
N SER A 59 15.06 0.83 -8.56
CA SER A 59 16.44 0.34 -8.71
C SER A 59 16.90 -0.62 -7.62
N LEU A 60 16.39 -0.46 -6.38
CA LEU A 60 16.69 -1.39 -5.29
C LEU A 60 15.76 -2.60 -5.30
N ARG A 61 14.55 -2.51 -5.86
CA ARG A 61 13.66 -3.67 -6.07
C ARG A 61 14.13 -4.59 -7.20
N GLU A 62 14.94 -4.07 -8.10
CA GLU A 62 15.59 -4.82 -9.19
C GLU A 62 17.02 -5.29 -8.82
N ASP A 63 17.45 -5.05 -7.58
CA ASP A 63 18.77 -5.50 -7.11
C ASP A 63 18.79 -7.03 -6.94
N PRO A 64 19.87 -7.73 -7.32
CA PRO A 64 19.97 -9.19 -7.17
C PRO A 64 19.80 -9.70 -5.73
N LEU A 65 19.85 -8.84 -4.71
CA LEU A 65 19.59 -9.23 -3.32
C LEU A 65 18.26 -9.99 -3.13
N TRP A 66 17.23 -9.70 -3.94
CA TRP A 66 15.92 -10.34 -3.83
C TRP A 66 15.90 -11.78 -4.34
N GLU A 67 16.86 -12.16 -5.18
CA GLU A 67 16.92 -13.49 -5.79
C GLU A 67 17.38 -14.58 -4.81
N GLY A 68 17.93 -14.19 -3.66
CA GLY A 68 18.38 -15.12 -2.61
C GLY A 68 17.25 -15.90 -1.92
N ASP A 69 16.01 -15.43 -2.02
CA ASP A 69 14.82 -16.09 -1.49
C ASP A 69 13.68 -16.03 -2.53
N PRO A 70 13.11 -17.17 -2.97
CA PRO A 70 12.04 -17.18 -3.97
C PRO A 70 10.78 -16.38 -3.61
N LEU A 71 10.42 -16.30 -2.32
CA LEU A 71 9.28 -15.51 -1.86
C LEU A 71 9.60 -14.01 -1.91
N ALA A 72 10.83 -13.63 -1.58
CA ALA A 72 11.29 -12.26 -1.69
C ALA A 72 11.38 -11.80 -3.15
N ALA A 73 11.86 -12.66 -4.04
CA ALA A 73 11.88 -12.42 -5.48
C ALA A 73 10.47 -12.21 -6.04
N GLU A 74 9.51 -13.07 -5.65
CA GLU A 74 8.12 -12.94 -6.09
C GLU A 74 7.46 -11.68 -5.53
N LEU A 75 7.73 -11.31 -4.27
CA LEU A 75 7.29 -10.03 -3.71
C LEU A 75 7.82 -8.85 -4.53
N ALA A 76 9.12 -8.80 -4.79
CA ALA A 76 9.75 -7.73 -5.55
C ALA A 76 9.15 -7.60 -6.95
N ARG A 77 8.90 -8.73 -7.63
CA ARG A 77 8.23 -8.80 -8.92
C ARG A 77 6.80 -8.26 -8.85
N GLN A 78 5.97 -8.76 -7.93
CA GLN A 78 4.58 -8.32 -7.81
C GLN A 78 4.47 -6.82 -7.50
N VAL A 79 5.36 -6.30 -6.65
CA VAL A 79 5.40 -4.86 -6.34
C VAL A 79 5.80 -4.05 -7.57
N ASN A 80 6.79 -4.49 -8.35
CA ASN A 80 7.20 -3.78 -9.57
C ASN A 80 6.11 -3.79 -10.66
N ASP A 81 5.40 -4.91 -10.81
CA ASP A 81 4.43 -5.09 -11.90
C ASP A 81 3.06 -4.51 -11.57
N TYR A 82 2.64 -4.55 -10.30
CA TYR A 82 1.26 -4.31 -9.91
C TYR A 82 1.07 -3.22 -8.86
N SER A 83 2.12 -2.76 -8.17
CA SER A 83 1.94 -1.75 -7.13
C SER A 83 1.54 -0.39 -7.72
N VAL A 84 0.57 0.27 -7.07
CA VAL A 84 0.34 1.71 -7.20
C VAL A 84 0.74 2.43 -5.92
N ASP A 85 1.20 3.67 -6.06
CA ASP A 85 1.69 4.45 -4.93
C ASP A 85 0.54 4.97 -4.07
N TYR A 86 0.51 4.52 -2.81
CA TYR A 86 -0.25 5.18 -1.77
C TYR A 86 0.62 6.20 -1.03
N TRP A 87 0.19 7.46 -0.99
CA TRP A 87 0.86 8.54 -0.28
C TRP A 87 -0.10 9.26 0.67
N TYR A 88 0.26 9.31 1.96
CA TYR A 88 -0.46 10.04 2.98
C TYR A 88 0.05 11.49 3.08
N PRO A 89 -0.78 12.53 3.31
CA PRO A 89 -2.25 12.54 3.42
C PRO A 89 -2.98 12.97 2.13
N TYR A 90 -2.27 13.17 1.02
CA TYR A 90 -2.78 13.91 -0.15
C TYR A 90 -3.39 13.06 -1.27
N ASN A 91 -3.61 11.77 -1.08
CA ASN A 91 -4.18 10.93 -2.12
C ASN A 91 -5.67 10.63 -1.85
N SER A 92 -6.52 10.81 -2.87
CA SER A 92 -7.89 10.28 -2.96
C SER A 92 -7.99 8.77 -2.59
N ALA A 93 -6.87 8.06 -2.60
CA ALA A 93 -6.70 6.71 -2.10
C ALA A 93 -6.93 6.51 -0.58
N ALA A 94 -6.93 7.54 0.28
CA ALA A 94 -7.24 7.35 1.70
C ALA A 94 -8.70 6.93 1.89
N LEU A 95 -9.60 7.54 1.11
CA LEU A 95 -10.97 7.07 0.94
C LEU A 95 -10.99 5.71 0.24
N GLY A 96 -10.17 5.49 -0.79
CA GLY A 96 -10.03 4.20 -1.50
C GLY A 96 -9.66 3.02 -0.60
N ILE A 97 -8.79 3.17 0.40
CA ILE A 97 -8.46 2.10 1.36
C ILE A 97 -9.60 1.90 2.35
N SER A 98 -10.20 2.99 2.85
CA SER A 98 -11.35 2.88 3.76
C SER A 98 -12.55 2.18 3.09
N THR A 99 -12.75 2.39 1.78
CA THR A 99 -13.86 1.79 1.02
C THR A 99 -13.52 0.41 0.49
N MET A 100 -12.33 0.19 -0.09
CA MET A 100 -11.95 -1.10 -0.70
C MET A 100 -11.43 -2.14 0.31
N GLY A 101 -10.78 -1.71 1.39
CA GLY A 101 -10.30 -2.60 2.45
C GLY A 101 -11.39 -2.84 3.48
N THR A 102 -11.59 -1.88 4.38
CA THR A 102 -12.51 -2.02 5.52
C THR A 102 -13.97 -2.06 5.08
N GLY A 103 -14.40 -1.18 4.18
CA GLY A 103 -15.79 -1.10 3.73
C GLY A 103 -16.30 -2.35 3.02
N ILE A 104 -15.55 -2.90 2.06
CA ILE A 104 -15.92 -4.15 1.38
C ILE A 104 -15.91 -5.32 2.37
N ALA A 105 -14.90 -5.41 3.23
CA ALA A 105 -14.83 -6.47 4.24
C ALA A 105 -16.03 -6.42 5.19
N ASP A 106 -16.33 -5.25 5.76
CA ASP A 106 -17.34 -5.11 6.81
C ASP A 106 -18.78 -5.13 6.29
N PHE A 107 -19.03 -4.59 5.09
CA PHE A 107 -20.38 -4.49 4.55
C PHE A 107 -20.75 -5.64 3.62
N ILE A 108 -19.78 -6.34 3.04
CA ILE A 108 -20.02 -7.38 2.04
C ILE A 108 -19.47 -8.73 2.51
N VAL A 109 -18.15 -8.84 2.71
CA VAL A 109 -17.49 -10.14 2.90
C VAL A 109 -17.84 -10.77 4.26
N ASN A 110 -17.64 -10.02 5.36
CA ASN A 110 -17.83 -10.52 6.72
C ASN A 110 -19.29 -10.94 6.99
N PRO A 111 -20.32 -10.16 6.60
CA PRO A 111 -21.71 -10.57 6.80
C PRO A 111 -22.09 -11.85 6.04
N VAL A 112 -21.54 -12.05 4.84
CA VAL A 112 -21.78 -13.27 4.04
C VAL A 112 -21.08 -14.47 4.66
N LEU A 113 -19.79 -14.35 4.98
CA LEU A 113 -19.02 -15.45 5.59
C LEU A 113 -19.54 -15.83 6.98
N ALA A 114 -20.09 -14.88 7.72
CA ALA A 114 -20.73 -15.14 9.01
C ALA A 114 -22.17 -15.69 8.90
N GLY A 115 -22.72 -15.82 7.69
CA GLY A 115 -24.10 -16.28 7.46
C GLY A 115 -25.18 -15.29 7.92
N ALA A 116 -24.81 -14.03 8.18
CA ALA A 116 -25.74 -12.99 8.63
C ALA A 116 -26.51 -12.34 7.47
N ARG A 117 -26.02 -12.49 6.23
CA ARG A 117 -26.60 -11.92 5.00
C ARG A 117 -26.35 -12.84 3.81
N GLU A 118 -27.31 -12.87 2.88
CA GLU A 118 -27.09 -13.45 1.56
C GLU A 118 -26.16 -12.58 0.71
N PRO A 119 -25.38 -13.16 -0.23
CA PRO A 119 -24.43 -12.41 -1.06
C PRO A 119 -25.04 -11.21 -1.81
N ALA A 120 -26.25 -11.38 -2.36
CA ALA A 120 -26.92 -10.32 -3.12
C ALA A 120 -27.30 -9.12 -2.24
N ASP A 121 -27.78 -9.38 -1.02
CA ASP A 121 -28.19 -8.33 -0.09
C ASP A 121 -26.98 -7.58 0.48
N ALA A 122 -25.91 -8.31 0.80
CA ALA A 122 -24.67 -7.71 1.28
C ALA A 122 -24.03 -6.81 0.20
N LEU A 123 -24.08 -7.21 -1.07
CA LEU A 123 -23.63 -6.38 -2.18
C LEU A 123 -24.47 -5.10 -2.33
N ALA A 124 -25.80 -5.20 -2.25
CA ALA A 124 -26.69 -4.04 -2.34
C ALA A 124 -26.44 -3.04 -1.20
N ASP A 125 -26.29 -3.53 0.04
CA ASP A 125 -25.95 -2.72 1.21
C ASP A 125 -24.59 -2.04 1.04
N GLY A 126 -23.59 -2.79 0.56
CA GLY A 126 -22.26 -2.26 0.25
C GLY A 126 -22.30 -1.15 -0.79
N GLN A 127 -23.06 -1.33 -1.88
CA GLN A 127 -23.24 -0.32 -2.92
C GLN A 127 -23.92 0.95 -2.39
N ALA A 128 -24.94 0.82 -1.55
CA ALA A 128 -25.61 1.97 -0.95
C ALA A 128 -24.69 2.78 -0.02
N LYS A 129 -23.87 2.10 0.78
CA LYS A 129 -22.96 2.73 1.76
C LYS A 129 -21.70 3.31 1.12
N LEU A 130 -21.10 2.57 0.18
CA LEU A 130 -19.81 2.95 -0.43
C LEU A 130 -19.97 3.77 -1.70
N GLY A 131 -21.07 3.61 -2.45
CA GLY A 131 -21.33 4.30 -3.71
C GLY A 131 -21.18 5.82 -3.65
N PRO A 132 -21.71 6.53 -2.64
CA PRO A 132 -21.53 7.98 -2.50
C PRO A 132 -20.07 8.39 -2.32
N LEU A 133 -19.26 7.57 -1.63
CA LEU A 133 -17.83 7.82 -1.43
C LEU A 133 -17.06 7.68 -2.74
N PHE A 134 -17.41 6.70 -3.58
CA PHE A 134 -16.82 6.55 -4.91
C PHE A 134 -17.13 7.72 -5.85
N LYS A 135 -18.34 8.30 -5.77
CA LYS A 135 -18.69 9.50 -6.55
C LYS A 135 -17.84 10.71 -6.13
N LYS A 136 -17.68 10.94 -4.83
CA LYS A 136 -16.85 12.02 -4.28
C LYS A 136 -15.35 11.89 -4.62
N MET A 137 -14.88 10.68 -4.92
CA MET A 137 -13.48 10.44 -5.33
C MET A 137 -13.22 10.69 -6.82
N GLY A 138 -14.26 10.74 -7.65
CA GLY A 138 -14.14 10.95 -9.10
C GLY A 138 -14.27 12.40 -9.56
N GLU A 139 -14.51 13.32 -8.62
CA GLU A 139 -14.48 14.79 -8.77
C GLU A 139 -13.11 15.34 -8.35
#